data_AF-A0A3D5CKJ6-F1
#
_entry.id   AF-A0A3D5CKJ6-F1
#
_cell.length_a   1.000
_cell.length_b   1.000
_cell.length_c   1.000
_cell.angle_alpha   90.00
_cell.angle_beta   90.00
_cell.angle_gamma   90.00
#
_symmetry.space_group_name_H-M   'P 1'
#
loop_
_entity.id
_entity.type
_entity.pdbx_description
1 polymer ?
#
loop_
_entity_poly.entity_id
_entity_poly.type
_entity_poly.pdbx_seq_one_letter_code
_entity_poly.pdbx_strand_id
1 'polypeptide(L)'
;MKVGIVGASGYVGGEVLRLLVSHPKVEVSMVTSRQYVGDYIHRTHPSLKGFTDLTYSELDYDKMSDKCDLVFTAVPHGTATEIVKSLYDRGMKIIDLSADYRLHNPEDYGKWYSGMEHPYPDYLKKSVFGVPELHREQIKNSQLVSCPGCMAVTSILALNPLIKNDLIDTDHIIVDSKIGSSGAGAGGT
;
A
#
# COMPACT_ATOMS: atom_id res chain seq x y z
N MET A 1 -4.65 -16.72 8.20
CA MET A 1 -5.19 -15.77 7.22
C MET A 1 -4.33 -15.82 5.98
N LYS A 2 -4.92 -16.03 4.82
CA LYS A 2 -4.21 -16.10 3.53
C LYS A 2 -4.11 -14.71 2.93
N VAL A 3 -2.91 -14.34 2.49
CA VAL A 3 -2.63 -12.99 1.99
C VAL A 3 -2.06 -13.03 0.59
N GLY A 4 -2.62 -12.20 -0.28
CA GLY A 4 -2.11 -11.90 -1.61
C GLY A 4 -1.25 -10.64 -1.62
N ILE A 5 -0.23 -10.58 -2.47
CA ILE A 5 0.57 -9.38 -2.69
C ILE A 5 0.68 -9.09 -4.19
N VAL A 6 0.15 -7.95 -4.61
CA VAL A 6 0.22 -7.48 -5.98
C VAL A 6 1.40 -6.52 -6.14
N GLY A 7 2.26 -6.74 -7.14
CA GLY A 7 3.45 -5.91 -7.33
C GLY A 7 4.59 -6.27 -6.37
N ALA A 8 4.73 -7.55 -6.05
CA ALA A 8 5.62 -8.02 -4.99
C ALA A 8 7.13 -7.90 -5.32
N SER A 9 7.51 -7.64 -6.58
CA SER A 9 8.92 -7.57 -7.00
C SER A 9 9.64 -6.26 -6.67
N GLY A 10 8.93 -5.18 -6.33
CA GLY A 10 9.54 -3.92 -5.91
C GLY A 10 10.00 -3.91 -4.44
N TYR A 11 10.66 -2.84 -3.99
CA TYR A 11 11.13 -2.74 -2.60
C TYR A 11 10.00 -2.81 -1.57
N VAL A 12 8.90 -2.08 -1.79
CA VAL A 12 7.75 -2.10 -0.88
C VAL A 12 7.12 -3.50 -0.83
N GLY A 13 6.91 -4.13 -1.99
CA GLY A 13 6.39 -5.49 -2.07
C GLY A 13 7.32 -6.52 -1.41
N GLY A 14 8.63 -6.37 -1.58
CA GLY A 14 9.66 -7.18 -0.94
C GLY A 14 9.69 -7.05 0.58
N GLU A 15 9.50 -5.84 1.12
CA GLU A 15 9.39 -5.64 2.57
C GLU A 15 8.09 -6.22 3.13
N VAL A 16 6.97 -6.11 2.42
CA VAL A 16 5.72 -6.80 2.81
C VAL A 16 5.96 -8.31 2.84
N LEU A 17 6.59 -8.88 1.81
CA LEU A 17 6.97 -10.29 1.78
C LEU A 17 7.81 -10.66 3.00
N ARG A 18 8.92 -9.94 3.24
CA ARG A 18 9.84 -10.20 4.35
C ARG A 18 9.15 -10.21 5.71
N LEU A 19 8.21 -9.29 5.93
CA LEU A 19 7.43 -9.22 7.17
C LEU A 19 6.43 -10.39 7.28
N LEU A 20 5.72 -10.70 6.19
CA LEU A 20 4.61 -11.67 6.22
C LEU A 20 5.07 -13.12 6.21
N VAL A 21 6.17 -13.47 5.54
CA VAL A 21 6.68 -14.86 5.51
C VAL A 21 7.06 -15.38 6.90
N SER A 22 7.37 -14.49 7.83
CA SER A 22 7.70 -14.84 9.23
C SER A 22 6.54 -14.62 10.20
N HIS A 23 5.37 -14.18 9.72
CA HIS A 23 4.27 -13.81 10.60
C HIS A 23 3.43 -15.05 11.00
N PRO A 24 3.30 -15.41 12.29
CA PRO A 24 2.80 -16.72 12.72
C PRO A 24 1.32 -16.99 12.44
N LYS A 25 0.56 -15.97 12.04
CA LYS A 25 -0.89 -16.07 11.71
C LYS A 25 -1.21 -15.80 10.24
N VAL A 26 -0.19 -15.58 9.41
CA VAL A 26 -0.35 -15.24 8.00
C VAL A 26 0.33 -16.31 7.15
N GLU A 27 -0.34 -16.66 6.07
CA GLU A 27 0.21 -17.47 4.98
C GLU A 27 0.19 -16.60 3.73
N VAL A 28 1.34 -16.38 3.09
CA VAL A 28 1.38 -15.69 1.79
C VAL A 28 0.99 -16.70 0.72
N SER A 29 -0.20 -16.58 0.15
CA SER A 29 -0.79 -17.58 -0.74
C SER A 29 -0.64 -17.25 -2.23
N MET A 30 -0.48 -15.97 -2.58
CA MET A 30 -0.31 -15.53 -3.97
C MET A 30 0.53 -14.26 -4.04
N VAL A 31 1.50 -14.24 -4.95
CA VAL A 31 2.41 -13.11 -5.14
C VAL A 31 2.50 -12.82 -6.63
N THR A 32 2.31 -11.57 -7.04
CA THR A 32 2.27 -11.23 -8.47
C THR A 32 3.40 -10.30 -8.86
N SER A 33 3.87 -10.49 -10.10
CA SER A 33 4.77 -9.58 -10.79
C SER A 33 4.50 -9.69 -12.28
N ARG A 34 4.52 -8.55 -12.99
CA ARG A 34 4.41 -8.54 -14.47
C ARG A 34 5.68 -9.02 -15.18
N GLN A 35 6.84 -8.87 -14.52
CA GLN A 35 8.15 -9.08 -15.16
C GLN A 35 8.75 -10.46 -14.85
N TYR A 36 8.39 -11.04 -13.71
CA TYR A 36 9.09 -12.22 -13.16
C TYR A 36 8.17 -13.45 -13.02
N VAL A 37 7.10 -13.54 -13.81
CA VAL A 37 6.15 -14.67 -13.73
C VAL A 37 6.88 -16.01 -13.85
N GLY A 38 6.60 -16.92 -12.92
CA GLY A 38 7.21 -18.24 -12.82
C GLY A 38 8.55 -18.28 -12.06
N ASP A 39 9.23 -17.14 -11.89
CA ASP A 39 10.45 -17.07 -11.11
C ASP A 39 10.16 -17.18 -9.61
N TYR A 40 11.04 -17.86 -8.88
CA TYR A 40 11.04 -17.84 -7.42
C TYR A 40 11.28 -16.43 -6.88
N ILE A 41 10.55 -16.05 -5.83
CA ILE A 41 10.64 -14.69 -5.26
C ILE A 41 12.05 -14.34 -4.77
N HIS A 42 12.82 -15.34 -4.35
CA HIS A 42 14.18 -15.14 -3.85
C HIS A 42 15.17 -14.75 -4.99
N ARG A 43 14.75 -14.76 -6.26
CA ARG A 43 15.54 -14.23 -7.39
C ARG A 43 15.58 -12.71 -7.37
N THR A 44 14.48 -12.05 -7.03
CA THR A 44 14.42 -10.59 -6.84
C THR A 44 14.73 -10.18 -5.41
N HIS A 45 14.42 -11.03 -4.44
CA HIS A 45 14.63 -10.80 -3.00
C HIS A 45 15.54 -11.86 -2.38
N PRO A 46 16.88 -11.81 -2.62
CA PRO A 46 17.80 -12.87 -2.19
C PRO A 46 17.78 -13.19 -0.70
N SER A 47 17.44 -12.20 0.14
CA SER A 47 17.30 -12.35 1.59
C SER A 47 16.19 -13.33 2.00
N LEU A 48 15.25 -13.66 1.11
CA LEU A 48 14.15 -14.58 1.37
C LEU A 48 14.47 -16.04 0.99
N LYS A 49 15.68 -16.33 0.49
CA LYS A 49 16.09 -17.69 0.16
C LYS A 49 16.09 -18.57 1.42
N GLY A 50 15.41 -19.72 1.35
CA GLY A 50 15.26 -20.66 2.47
C GLY A 50 14.13 -20.31 3.44
N PHE A 51 13.45 -19.18 3.26
CA PHE A 51 12.23 -18.85 4.02
C PHE A 51 10.95 -19.28 3.30
N THR A 52 10.99 -19.38 1.97
CA THR A 52 9.82 -19.73 1.15
C THR A 52 10.22 -20.13 -0.27
N ASP A 53 9.43 -21.02 -0.86
CA ASP A 53 9.54 -21.47 -2.26
C ASP A 53 8.48 -20.84 -3.17
N LEU A 54 7.87 -19.73 -2.75
CA LEU A 54 6.89 -19.01 -3.55
C LEU A 54 7.47 -18.54 -4.89
N THR A 55 6.65 -18.62 -5.93
CA THR A 55 6.93 -18.08 -7.26
C THR A 55 5.94 -16.98 -7.61
N TYR A 56 6.35 -16.06 -8.49
CA TYR A 56 5.45 -15.05 -9.01
C TYR A 56 4.42 -15.64 -9.97
N SER A 57 3.20 -15.12 -9.90
CA SER A 57 2.14 -15.38 -10.89
C SER A 57 1.73 -14.10 -11.61
N GLU A 58 0.99 -14.27 -12.71
CA GLU A 58 0.18 -13.18 -13.25
C GLU A 58 -0.90 -12.75 -12.26
N LEU A 59 -1.37 -11.51 -12.42
CA LEU A 59 -2.54 -11.03 -11.68
C LEU A 59 -3.82 -11.59 -12.32
N ASP A 60 -4.51 -12.44 -11.56
CA ASP A 60 -5.82 -12.99 -11.89
C ASP A 60 -6.74 -12.67 -10.71
N TYR A 61 -7.73 -11.80 -10.94
CA TYR A 61 -8.56 -11.26 -9.87
C TYR A 61 -9.41 -12.35 -9.20
N ASP A 62 -9.92 -13.30 -9.97
CA ASP A 62 -10.82 -14.32 -9.45
C ASP A 62 -10.02 -15.35 -8.63
N LYS A 63 -8.85 -15.79 -9.14
CA LYS A 63 -7.94 -16.63 -8.35
C LYS A 63 -7.44 -15.92 -7.10
N MET A 64 -7.19 -14.62 -7.17
CA MET A 64 -6.77 -13.83 -6.01
C MET A 64 -7.85 -13.80 -4.94
N SER A 65 -9.12 -13.54 -5.32
CA SER A 65 -10.24 -13.55 -4.38
C SER A 65 -10.57 -14.92 -3.82
N ASP A 66 -10.34 -15.99 -4.58
CA ASP A 66 -10.58 -17.36 -4.12
C ASP A 66 -9.51 -17.85 -3.13
N LYS A 67 -8.27 -17.36 -3.26
CA LYS A 67 -7.11 -17.86 -2.51
C LYS A 67 -6.67 -16.98 -1.35
N CYS A 68 -7.17 -15.76 -1.25
CA CYS A 68 -6.72 -14.77 -0.27
C CYS A 68 -7.90 -14.23 0.54
N ASP A 69 -7.67 -13.95 1.82
CA ASP A 69 -8.61 -13.22 2.67
C ASP A 69 -8.36 -11.71 2.62
N LEU A 70 -7.12 -11.31 2.29
CA LEU A 70 -6.64 -9.92 2.24
C LEU A 70 -5.58 -9.77 1.16
N VAL A 71 -5.54 -8.61 0.51
CA VAL A 71 -4.55 -8.30 -0.54
C VAL A 71 -3.80 -7.01 -0.24
N PHE A 72 -2.48 -7.04 -0.37
CA PHE A 72 -1.65 -5.84 -0.44
C PHE A 72 -1.43 -5.42 -1.89
N THR A 73 -1.56 -4.13 -2.21
CA THR A 73 -1.14 -3.58 -3.51
C THR A 73 0.11 -2.72 -3.33
N ALA A 74 1.22 -3.15 -3.93
CA ALA A 74 2.53 -2.50 -3.90
C ALA A 74 2.97 -2.12 -5.33
N VAL A 75 2.10 -1.40 -6.03
CA VAL A 75 2.29 -1.00 -7.45
C VAL A 75 2.59 0.49 -7.57
N PRO A 76 3.19 0.94 -8.69
CA PRO A 76 3.38 2.36 -8.95
C PRO A 76 2.06 3.15 -8.91
N HIS A 77 2.17 4.43 -8.58
CA HIS A 77 1.03 5.36 -8.61
C HIS A 77 0.28 5.30 -9.95
N GLY A 78 -1.05 5.40 -9.88
CA GLY A 78 -1.98 5.27 -10.99
C GLY A 78 -2.34 3.82 -11.33
N THR A 79 -1.46 2.86 -11.03
CA THR A 79 -1.70 1.44 -11.35
C THR A 79 -2.65 0.78 -10.35
N ALA A 80 -2.72 1.26 -9.11
CA ALA A 80 -3.57 0.64 -8.09
C ALA A 80 -5.05 0.97 -8.31
N THR A 81 -5.40 2.08 -8.95
CA THR A 81 -6.78 2.49 -9.25
C THR A 81 -7.66 1.33 -9.74
N GLU A 82 -7.33 0.71 -10.87
CA GLU A 82 -8.11 -0.39 -11.43
C GLU A 82 -8.06 -1.65 -10.56
N ILE A 83 -6.89 -1.97 -10.03
CA ILE A 83 -6.66 -3.20 -9.25
C ILE A 83 -7.49 -3.17 -7.96
N VAL A 84 -7.43 -2.07 -7.23
CA VAL A 84 -8.15 -1.87 -5.98
C VAL A 84 -9.64 -1.90 -6.25
N LYS A 85 -10.15 -1.19 -7.27
CA LYS A 85 -11.57 -1.26 -7.62
C LYS A 85 -12.00 -2.70 -7.92
N SER A 86 -11.27 -3.39 -8.80
CA SER A 86 -11.60 -4.75 -9.22
C SER A 86 -11.62 -5.75 -8.05
N LEU A 87 -10.71 -5.62 -7.09
CA LEU A 87 -10.68 -6.44 -5.88
C LEU A 87 -11.77 -6.01 -4.87
N TYR A 88 -12.03 -4.71 -4.75
CA TYR A 88 -13.02 -4.16 -3.83
C TYR A 88 -14.42 -4.65 -4.21
N ASP A 89 -14.75 -4.61 -5.50
CA ASP A 89 -16.03 -5.07 -6.04
C ASP A 89 -16.25 -6.59 -5.85
N ARG A 90 -15.16 -7.34 -5.62
CA ARG A 90 -15.18 -8.77 -5.25
C ARG A 90 -15.27 -9.00 -3.73
N GLY A 91 -15.43 -7.95 -2.93
CA GLY A 91 -15.55 -8.05 -1.46
C GLY A 91 -14.23 -8.24 -0.73
N MET A 92 -13.09 -8.07 -1.41
CA MET A 92 -11.77 -8.28 -0.82
C MET A 92 -11.38 -7.18 0.15
N LYS A 93 -10.73 -7.56 1.26
CA LYS A 93 -10.00 -6.61 2.11
C LYS A 93 -8.68 -6.24 1.45
N ILE A 94 -8.39 -4.95 1.38
CA ILE A 94 -7.28 -4.39 0.61
C ILE A 94 -6.47 -3.43 1.47
N ILE A 95 -5.16 -3.58 1.42
CA ILE A 95 -4.20 -2.61 1.96
C ILE A 95 -3.38 -2.07 0.78
N ASP A 96 -3.70 -0.86 0.35
CA ASP A 96 -3.00 -0.19 -0.74
C ASP A 96 -1.81 0.62 -0.24
N LEU A 97 -0.62 0.32 -0.75
CA LEU A 97 0.63 1.00 -0.42
C LEU A 97 0.95 2.13 -1.40
N SER A 98 0.17 2.26 -2.47
CA SER A 98 0.28 3.35 -3.44
C SER A 98 -0.31 4.67 -2.89
N ALA A 99 -0.38 5.69 -3.74
CA ALA A 99 -0.99 6.98 -3.41
C ALA A 99 -2.46 7.11 -3.85
N ASP A 100 -2.96 6.13 -4.61
CA ASP A 100 -4.14 6.30 -5.46
C ASP A 100 -5.43 6.56 -4.66
N TYR A 101 -5.53 6.02 -3.44
CA TYR A 101 -6.70 6.15 -2.58
C TYR A 101 -6.45 6.93 -1.28
N ARG A 102 -5.37 7.73 -1.21
CA ARG A 102 -5.01 8.48 0.01
C ARG A 102 -5.88 9.71 0.24
N LEU A 103 -6.29 10.39 -0.83
CA LEU A 103 -7.03 11.65 -0.76
C LEU A 103 -8.52 11.39 -0.88
N HIS A 104 -9.32 11.82 0.10
CA HIS A 104 -10.78 11.62 0.07
C HIS A 104 -11.52 12.65 -0.80
N ASN A 105 -10.91 13.82 -1.01
CA ASN A 105 -11.45 14.86 -1.87
C ASN A 105 -10.93 14.67 -3.32
N PRO A 106 -11.82 14.40 -4.29
CA PRO A 106 -11.41 14.23 -5.68
C PRO A 106 -10.71 15.48 -6.27
N GLU A 107 -11.08 16.68 -5.82
CA GLU A 107 -10.47 17.93 -6.32
C GLU A 107 -8.99 18.05 -5.94
N ASP A 108 -8.61 17.54 -4.75
CA ASP A 108 -7.22 17.52 -4.31
C ASP A 108 -6.38 16.55 -5.14
N TYR A 109 -7.00 15.50 -5.71
CA TYR A 109 -6.30 14.54 -6.55
C TYR A 109 -5.71 15.22 -7.79
N GLY A 110 -6.51 16.02 -8.51
CA GLY A 110 -6.02 16.77 -9.67
C GLY A 110 -4.91 17.76 -9.31
N LYS A 111 -5.01 18.40 -8.14
CA LYS A 111 -3.98 19.33 -7.65
C LYS A 111 -2.64 18.65 -7.39
N TRP A 112 -2.64 17.49 -6.72
CA TRP A 112 -1.42 16.86 -6.21
C TRP A 112 -0.87 15.72 -7.07
N TYR A 113 -1.67 15.19 -8.00
CA TYR A 113 -1.29 14.11 -8.91
C TYR A 113 -1.37 14.59 -10.37
N SER A 114 -0.69 15.70 -10.67
CA SER A 114 -0.38 16.16 -12.02
C SER A 114 -1.59 16.44 -12.92
N GLY A 115 -2.68 16.97 -12.37
CA GLY A 115 -3.89 17.30 -13.14
C GLY A 115 -4.72 16.08 -13.55
N MET A 116 -4.37 14.88 -13.07
CA MET A 116 -5.15 13.68 -13.35
C MET A 116 -6.47 13.72 -12.58
N GLU A 117 -7.56 13.31 -13.22
CA GLU A 117 -8.79 12.96 -12.52
C GLU A 117 -8.68 11.53 -11.99
N HIS A 118 -9.06 11.31 -10.74
CA HIS A 118 -9.12 9.95 -10.22
C HIS A 118 -10.24 9.20 -10.97
N PRO A 119 -9.97 8.04 -11.60
CA PRO A 119 -10.95 7.36 -12.45
C PRO A 119 -12.16 6.84 -11.67
N TYR A 120 -12.02 6.68 -10.35
CA TYR A 120 -13.03 6.10 -9.46
C TYR A 120 -13.26 6.96 -8.21
N PRO A 121 -13.76 8.20 -8.36
CA PRO A 121 -13.83 9.17 -7.25
C PRO A 121 -14.72 8.68 -6.09
N ASP A 122 -15.75 7.88 -6.38
CA ASP A 122 -16.65 7.30 -5.36
C ASP A 122 -15.94 6.34 -4.40
N TYR A 123 -14.78 5.81 -4.78
CA TYR A 123 -14.00 4.90 -3.94
C TYR A 123 -13.02 5.63 -3.03
N LEU A 124 -12.72 6.91 -3.31
CA LEU A 124 -11.84 7.72 -2.46
C LEU A 124 -12.40 7.90 -1.05
N LYS A 125 -13.72 8.00 -0.89
CA LYS A 125 -14.37 8.09 0.42
C LYS A 125 -14.52 6.74 1.13
N LYS A 126 -14.27 5.63 0.42
CA LYS A 126 -14.37 4.26 0.96
C LYS A 126 -13.05 3.80 1.60
N SER A 127 -11.94 4.46 1.30
CA SER A 127 -10.67 4.17 1.91
C SER A 127 -10.58 4.77 3.32
N VAL A 128 -9.81 4.11 4.18
CA VAL A 128 -9.37 4.66 5.46
C VAL A 128 -7.87 4.91 5.37
N PHE A 129 -7.43 6.10 5.80
CA PHE A 129 -6.01 6.44 5.85
C PHE A 129 -5.29 5.58 6.90
N GLY A 130 -4.27 4.84 6.47
CA GLY A 130 -3.65 3.75 7.22
C GLY A 130 -2.69 4.19 8.32
N VAL A 131 -3.14 5.01 9.27
CA VAL A 131 -2.37 5.43 10.46
C VAL A 131 -3.06 4.90 11.71
N PRO A 132 -2.65 3.75 12.27
CA PRO A 132 -3.33 3.13 13.42
C PRO A 132 -3.43 4.01 14.66
N GLU A 133 -2.48 4.89 14.92
CA GLU A 133 -2.51 5.84 16.04
C GLU A 133 -3.70 6.80 15.97
N LEU A 134 -4.18 7.10 14.75
CA LEU A 134 -5.27 8.06 14.50
C LEU A 134 -6.58 7.38 14.11
N HIS A 135 -6.51 6.25 13.39
CA HIS A 135 -7.65 5.67 12.68
C HIS A 135 -7.93 4.20 13.04
N ARG A 136 -7.45 3.70 14.19
CA ARG A 136 -7.57 2.28 14.61
C ARG A 136 -8.96 1.69 14.43
N GLU A 137 -10.00 2.36 14.92
CA GLU A 137 -11.37 1.84 14.86
C GLU A 137 -11.95 1.87 13.43
N GLN A 138 -11.58 2.87 12.64
CA GLN A 138 -11.97 2.94 11.23
C GLN A 138 -11.29 1.82 10.43
N ILE A 139 -9.99 1.59 10.67
CA ILE A 139 -9.20 0.54 10.00
C ILE A 139 -9.81 -0.84 10.27
N LYS A 140 -10.18 -1.17 11.52
CA LYS A 140 -10.78 -2.46 11.88
C LYS A 140 -12.03 -2.80 11.08
N ASN A 141 -12.84 -1.79 10.76
CA ASN A 141 -14.13 -1.92 10.09
C ASN A 141 -14.06 -1.61 8.58
N SER A 142 -12.88 -1.29 8.06
CA SER A 142 -12.69 -0.93 6.66
C SER A 142 -12.44 -2.15 5.78
N GLN A 143 -12.90 -2.05 4.53
CA GLN A 143 -12.51 -2.97 3.47
C GLN A 143 -11.25 -2.47 2.73
N LEU A 144 -11.09 -1.15 2.60
CA LEU A 144 -9.95 -0.53 1.92
C LEU A 144 -9.18 0.35 2.91
N VAL A 145 -7.91 0.02 3.11
CA VAL A 145 -6.94 0.87 3.82
C VAL A 145 -5.96 1.40 2.80
N SER A 146 -5.79 2.71 2.72
CA SER A 146 -4.72 3.33 1.92
C SER A 146 -3.60 3.78 2.86
N CYS A 147 -2.45 3.15 2.75
CA CYS A 147 -1.30 3.42 3.59
C CYS A 147 -0.71 4.80 3.28
N PRO A 148 -0.23 5.51 4.32
CA PRO A 148 0.35 6.84 4.15
C PRO A 148 1.67 6.80 3.39
N GLY A 149 2.03 7.92 2.77
CA GLY A 149 3.40 8.12 2.29
C GLY A 149 4.39 8.22 3.46
N CYS A 150 5.64 7.80 3.24
CA CYS A 150 6.65 7.76 4.30
C CYS A 150 6.92 9.12 4.96
N MET A 151 7.00 10.21 4.18
CA MET A 151 7.15 11.57 4.72
C MET A 151 5.85 12.08 5.36
N ALA A 152 4.70 11.71 4.81
CA ALA A 152 3.41 12.12 5.35
C ALA A 152 3.19 11.53 6.75
N VAL A 153 3.45 10.23 6.94
CA VAL A 153 3.24 9.58 8.24
C VAL A 153 4.18 10.11 9.32
N THR A 154 5.46 10.35 9.00
CA THR A 154 6.41 10.91 9.99
C THR A 154 6.00 12.33 10.40
N SER A 155 5.60 13.15 9.43
CA SER A 155 5.13 14.52 9.69
C SER A 155 3.85 14.54 10.52
N ILE A 156 2.86 13.73 10.14
CA ILE A 156 1.58 13.62 10.83
C ILE A 156 1.80 13.16 12.27
N LEU A 157 2.58 12.10 12.50
CA LEU A 157 2.79 11.59 13.86
C LEU A 157 3.57 12.57 14.74
N ALA A 158 4.54 13.31 14.18
CA ALA A 158 5.29 14.33 14.92
C ALA A 158 4.40 15.53 15.30
N LEU A 159 3.55 16.00 14.39
CA LEU A 159 2.76 17.22 14.57
C LEU A 159 1.43 16.99 15.28
N ASN A 160 0.79 15.84 15.07
CA ASN A 160 -0.54 15.55 15.60
C ASN A 160 -0.70 15.80 17.11
N PRO A 161 0.20 15.33 18.01
CA PRO A 161 0.03 15.62 19.43
C PRO A 161 0.19 17.11 19.76
N LEU A 162 1.01 17.86 19.02
CA LEU A 162 1.22 19.29 19.24
C LEU A 162 -0.01 20.09 18.80
N ILE A 163 -0.54 19.79 17.61
CA ILE A 163 -1.73 20.44 17.06
C ILE A 163 -2.96 20.10 17.92
N LYS A 164 -3.16 18.83 18.28
CA LYS A 164 -4.32 18.39 19.06
C LYS A 164 -4.41 19.05 20.44
N ASN A 165 -3.27 19.42 21.02
CA ASN A 165 -3.21 20.09 22.31
C ASN A 165 -2.97 21.61 22.20
N ASP A 166 -3.11 22.18 20.99
CA ASP A 166 -2.98 23.62 20.75
C ASP A 166 -1.64 24.21 21.23
N LEU A 167 -0.54 23.50 20.96
CA LEU A 167 0.80 23.83 21.48
C LEU A 167 1.71 24.57 20.49
N ILE A 168 1.29 24.70 19.22
CA ILE A 168 2.09 25.31 18.15
C ILE A 168 1.22 26.15 17.22
N ASP A 169 1.83 27.11 16.54
CA ASP A 169 1.21 27.80 15.41
C ASP A 169 0.98 26.82 14.25
N THR A 170 -0.28 26.72 13.80
CA THR A 170 -0.67 25.85 12.68
C THR A 170 -0.59 26.51 11.31
N ASP A 171 -0.42 27.83 11.25
CA ASP A 171 -0.37 28.58 9.98
C ASP A 171 0.99 28.48 9.30
N HIS A 172 2.07 28.23 10.07
CA HIS A 172 3.45 28.26 9.58
C HIS A 172 4.25 27.02 9.99
N ILE A 173 3.85 25.85 9.49
CA ILE A 173 4.58 24.60 9.73
C ILE A 173 5.58 24.34 8.59
N ILE A 174 6.86 24.19 8.95
CA ILE A 174 7.92 23.78 8.03
C ILE A 174 8.39 22.38 8.40
N VAL A 175 8.31 21.46 7.44
CA VAL A 175 8.85 20.11 7.57
C VAL A 175 10.02 19.93 6.60
N ASP A 176 11.20 19.66 7.15
CA ASP A 176 12.39 19.29 6.38
C ASP A 176 12.75 17.82 6.62
N SER A 177 12.39 16.97 5.67
CA SER A 177 12.53 15.50 5.73
C SER A 177 13.84 15.03 5.08
N LYS A 178 14.63 14.25 5.82
CA LYS A 178 15.83 13.56 5.31
C LYS A 178 15.48 12.12 4.98
N ILE A 179 15.69 11.71 3.73
CA ILE A 179 15.24 10.41 3.21
C ILE A 179 16.39 9.57 2.66
N GLY A 180 16.24 8.24 2.71
CA GLY A 180 17.14 7.31 2.05
C GLY A 180 16.84 7.15 0.56
N SER A 181 17.82 6.70 -0.22
CA SER A 181 17.68 6.50 -1.68
C SER A 181 16.60 5.49 -2.06
N SER A 182 16.29 4.52 -1.18
CA SER A 182 15.20 3.56 -1.39
C SER A 182 13.82 4.20 -1.55
N GLY A 183 13.65 5.46 -1.14
CA GLY A 183 12.43 6.23 -1.37
C GLY A 183 12.07 6.41 -2.85
N ALA A 184 13.05 6.31 -3.76
CA ALA A 184 12.82 6.35 -5.21
C ALA A 184 12.25 5.05 -5.79
N GLY A 185 12.26 3.95 -5.02
CA GLY A 185 11.87 2.63 -5.50
C GLY A 185 12.99 1.87 -6.24
N ALA A 186 12.65 0.69 -6.76
CA ALA A 186 13.61 -0.22 -7.40
C ALA A 186 13.82 0.05 -8.90
N GLY A 187 13.04 0.96 -9.48
CA GLY A 187 13.27 1.42 -10.85
C GLY A 187 14.53 2.26 -10.88
N GLY A 188 15.60 1.73 -11.48
CA GLY A 188 16.74 2.56 -11.85
C GLY A 188 16.26 3.68 -12.79
N THR A 189 16.83 4.87 -12.64
CA THR A 189 16.74 5.94 -13.65
C THR A 189 17.35 5.49 -14.97
#